data_AF-A0A957YV82-F1
#
_entry.id   AF-A0A957YV82-F1
#
_cell.length_a   1.000
_cell.length_b   1.000
_cell.length_c   1.000
_cell.angle_alpha   90.00
_cell.angle_beta   90.00
_cell.angle_gamma   90.00
#
_symmetry.space_group_name_H-M   'P 1'
#
loop_
_entity.id
_entity.type
_entity.pdbx_description
1 polymer ?
#
loop_
_entity_poly.entity_id
_entity_poly.type
_entity_poly.pdbx_seq_one_letter_code
_entity_poly.pdbx_strand_id
1 'polypeptide(L)'
;MTRTTIYKQSSHGEDELGYVGEDQVIYKLRWGEGQPVGRIDDEGHIFRNTQFDERELGHVTPDGEVYSHGLFEGGALGWVDPDGTVIQGGLIFSEEEVGRVDGPARAGAAGALLLLFLPDDAETNRQMMR
;
A
#
# COMPACT_ATOMS: atom_id res chain seq x y z
N MET A 1 -3.00 18.56 10.48
CA MET A 1 -2.83 17.11 10.35
C MET A 1 -2.85 16.81 8.88
N THR A 2 -1.67 16.72 8.29
CA THR A 2 -1.52 16.47 6.86
C THR A 2 -1.35 14.97 6.70
N ARG A 3 -2.33 14.29 6.10
CA ARG A 3 -2.30 12.85 5.86
C ARG A 3 -2.44 12.54 4.38
N THR A 4 -1.98 11.37 3.98
CA THR A 4 -2.22 10.84 2.63
C THR A 4 -3.18 9.68 2.72
N THR A 5 -4.40 9.85 2.21
CA THR A 5 -5.44 8.83 2.26
C THR A 5 -5.22 7.79 1.17
N ILE A 6 -5.50 6.52 1.47
CA ILE A 6 -5.37 5.38 0.57
C ILE A 6 -6.75 4.83 0.26
N TYR A 7 -7.08 4.77 -1.03
CA TYR A 7 -8.32 4.23 -1.57
C TYR A 7 -8.02 3.00 -2.40
N LYS A 8 -8.87 1.97 -2.30
CA LYS A 8 -8.86 0.80 -3.18
C LYS A 8 -10.03 0.87 -4.14
N GLN A 9 -9.78 0.52 -5.39
CA GLN A 9 -10.82 0.40 -6.40
C GLN A 9 -11.58 -0.91 -6.20
N SER A 10 -12.91 -0.85 -6.21
CA SER A 10 -13.80 -2.01 -6.15
C SER A 10 -14.93 -1.89 -7.17
N SER A 11 -15.68 -2.99 -7.36
CA SER A 11 -16.81 -3.02 -8.30
C SER A 11 -17.92 -2.02 -7.95
N HIS A 12 -17.94 -1.48 -6.73
CA HIS A 12 -18.96 -0.55 -6.25
C HIS A 12 -18.44 0.89 -6.10
N GLY A 13 -17.18 1.16 -6.46
CA GLY A 13 -16.52 2.46 -6.31
C GLY A 13 -15.23 2.36 -5.52
N GLU A 14 -14.91 3.42 -4.77
CA GLU A 14 -13.66 3.52 -4.01
C GLU A 14 -13.90 3.26 -2.53
N ASP A 15 -13.11 2.35 -1.96
CA ASP A 15 -13.13 2.02 -0.54
C ASP A 15 -11.92 2.67 0.16
N GLU A 16 -12.18 3.52 1.16
CA GLU A 16 -11.12 4.11 1.98
C GLU A 16 -10.53 3.06 2.92
N LEU A 17 -9.26 2.69 2.71
CA LEU A 17 -8.61 1.62 3.45
C LEU A 17 -7.82 2.10 4.65
N GLY A 18 -7.26 3.31 4.56
CA GLY A 18 -6.20 3.75 5.45
C GLY A 18 -5.62 5.09 5.06
N TYR A 19 -4.57 5.48 5.76
CA TYR A 19 -3.79 6.68 5.44
C TYR A 19 -2.36 6.56 5.95
N VAL A 20 -1.46 7.36 5.37
CA VAL A 20 -0.12 7.62 5.89
C VAL A 20 -0.14 8.94 6.65
N GLY A 21 0.31 8.91 7.91
CA GLY A 21 0.46 10.08 8.77
C GLY A 21 1.69 10.92 8.42
N GLU A 22 1.74 12.15 8.93
CA GLU A 22 2.94 13.01 8.85
C GLU A 22 4.16 12.42 9.59
N ASP A 23 3.89 11.53 10.53
CA ASP A 23 4.84 10.70 11.29
C ASP A 23 5.35 9.46 10.52
N GLN A 24 5.00 9.32 9.23
CA GLN A 24 5.35 8.20 8.36
C GLN A 24 4.77 6.84 8.79
N VAL A 25 3.83 6.81 9.74
CA VAL A 25 3.10 5.60 10.13
C VAL A 25 1.96 5.34 9.14
N ILE A 26 1.80 4.07 8.78
CA ILE A 26 0.70 3.57 7.97
C ILE A 26 -0.43 3.15 8.91
N TYR A 27 -1.59 3.75 8.75
CA TYR A 27 -2.80 3.45 9.51
C TYR A 27 -3.81 2.73 8.64
N LYS A 28 -4.30 1.58 9.10
CA LYS A 28 -5.47 0.90 8.52
C LYS A 28 -6.73 1.38 9.22
N LEU A 29 -7.74 1.76 8.46
CA LEU A 29 -9.02 2.15 9.03
C LEU A 29 -9.80 0.92 9.48
N ARG A 30 -10.32 1.00 10.71
CA ARG A 30 -11.33 0.09 11.23
C ARG A 30 -12.38 0.93 11.93
N TRP A 31 -13.63 0.85 11.45
CA TRP A 31 -14.76 1.60 12.03
C TRP A 31 -14.53 3.12 12.10
N GLY A 32 -13.75 3.67 11.16
CA GLY A 32 -13.39 5.09 11.13
C GLY A 32 -12.17 5.47 11.99
N GLU A 33 -11.61 4.54 12.76
CA GLU A 33 -10.40 4.75 13.55
C GLU A 33 -9.17 4.17 12.85
N GLY A 34 -8.06 4.93 12.85
CA GLY A 34 -6.79 4.49 12.26
C GLY A 34 -5.99 3.65 13.24
N GLN A 35 -5.76 2.38 12.92
CA GLN A 35 -4.87 1.50 13.66
C GLN A 35 -3.49 1.45 12.97
N PRO A 36 -2.37 1.74 13.66
CA PRO A 36 -1.04 1.61 13.08
C PRO A 36 -0.76 0.15 12.68
N VAL A 37 -0.43 -0.07 11.42
CA VAL A 37 -0.16 -1.40 10.83
C VAL A 37 1.23 -1.51 10.20
N GLY A 38 1.94 -0.40 10.08
CA GLY A 38 3.26 -0.36 9.48
C GLY A 38 3.82 1.06 9.46
N ARG A 39 4.95 1.24 8.77
CA ARG A 39 5.55 2.56 8.53
C ARG A 39 6.30 2.59 7.21
N ILE A 40 6.60 3.80 6.77
CA ILE A 40 7.54 4.10 5.69
C ILE A 40 8.77 4.76 6.32
N ASP A 41 9.96 4.50 5.81
CA ASP A 41 11.16 5.26 6.19
C ASP A 41 11.51 6.34 5.15
N ASP A 42 12.50 7.17 5.47
CA ASP A 42 12.92 8.27 4.62
C ASP A 42 13.52 7.83 3.26
N GLU A 43 13.91 6.56 3.14
CA GLU A 43 14.43 5.96 1.90
C GLU A 43 13.30 5.32 1.05
N GLY A 44 12.07 5.30 1.57
CA GLY A 44 10.90 4.76 0.88
C GLY A 44 10.70 3.25 1.11
N HIS A 45 11.35 2.64 2.11
CA HIS A 45 11.09 1.25 2.48
C HIS A 45 9.79 1.15 3.29
N ILE A 46 8.99 0.12 2.99
CA ILE A 46 7.70 -0.13 3.61
C ILE A 46 7.81 -1.32 4.56
N PHE A 47 7.43 -1.09 5.81
CA PHE A 47 7.48 -2.09 6.88
C PHE A 47 6.07 -2.40 7.38
N ARG A 48 5.81 -3.68 7.66
CA ARG A 48 4.61 -4.15 8.36
C ARG A 48 4.93 -4.41 9.84
N ASN A 49 4.04 -3.96 10.73
CA ASN A 49 4.07 -4.33 12.13
C ASN A 49 3.69 -5.81 12.30
N THR A 50 4.52 -6.57 12.99
CA THR A 50 4.22 -7.96 13.40
C THR A 50 4.06 -8.03 14.92
N GLN A 51 3.78 -9.22 15.46
CA GLN A 51 3.55 -9.38 16.91
C GLN A 51 4.78 -9.04 17.76
N PHE A 52 5.99 -9.19 17.22
CA PHE A 52 7.24 -9.03 17.98
C PHE A 52 8.28 -8.13 17.30
N ASP A 53 8.09 -7.77 16.03
CA ASP A 53 9.08 -7.05 15.23
C ASP A 53 8.43 -6.34 14.03
N GLU A 54 9.24 -5.81 13.11
CA GLU A 54 8.80 -5.24 11.84
C GLU A 54 9.32 -6.08 10.69
N ARG A 55 8.53 -6.21 9.63
CA ARG A 55 8.97 -6.91 8.41
C ARG A 55 8.97 -5.95 7.24
N GLU A 56 10.13 -5.79 6.60
CA GLU A 56 10.21 -5.09 5.32
C GLU A 56 9.44 -5.87 4.25
N LEU A 57 8.56 -5.16 3.55
CA LEU A 57 7.75 -5.72 2.46
C LEU A 57 8.36 -5.40 1.09
N GLY A 58 9.06 -4.26 0.98
CA GLY A 58 9.54 -3.71 -0.27
C GLY A 58 9.85 -2.22 -0.15
N HIS A 59 10.07 -1.55 -1.28
CA HIS A 59 10.35 -0.12 -1.34
C HIS A 59 9.62 0.56 -2.49
N VAL A 60 9.48 1.88 -2.41
CA VAL A 60 8.98 2.73 -3.48
C VAL A 60 10.07 3.71 -3.92
N THR A 61 10.24 3.89 -5.23
CA THR A 61 11.19 4.86 -5.78
C THR A 61 10.62 6.27 -5.76
N PRO A 62 11.47 7.31 -5.85
CA PRO A 62 11.01 8.69 -6.00
C PRO A 62 10.14 8.94 -7.24
N ASP A 63 10.25 8.09 -8.26
CA ASP A 63 9.43 8.15 -9.49
C ASP A 63 8.05 7.51 -9.30
N GLY A 64 7.84 6.80 -8.19
CA GLY A 64 6.57 6.17 -7.83
C GLY A 64 6.50 4.67 -8.14
N GLU A 65 7.58 4.05 -8.62
CA GLU A 65 7.62 2.60 -8.85
C GLU A 65 7.74 1.82 -7.54
N VAL A 66 6.98 0.73 -7.40
CA VAL A 66 6.94 -0.09 -6.19
C VAL A 66 7.53 -1.47 -6.44
N TYR A 67 8.48 -1.86 -5.59
CA TYR A 67 9.22 -3.11 -5.68
C TYR A 67 9.00 -3.95 -4.42
N SER A 68 8.86 -5.27 -4.57
CA SER A 68 8.66 -6.18 -3.44
C SER A 68 9.94 -6.93 -3.04
N HIS A 69 10.11 -7.10 -1.72
CA HIS A 69 11.13 -7.98 -1.10
C HIS A 69 10.55 -9.37 -0.74
N GLY A 70 9.34 -9.70 -1.21
CA GLY A 70 8.60 -10.94 -0.89
C GLY A 70 8.78 -12.08 -1.91
N LEU A 71 7.75 -12.91 -2.09
CA LEU A 71 7.76 -14.11 -2.97
C LEU A 71 8.15 -13.86 -4.45
N PHE A 72 8.25 -12.60 -4.87
CA PHE A 72 8.67 -12.15 -6.19
C PHE A 72 9.90 -11.23 -6.07
N GLU A 73 10.90 -11.64 -5.28
CA GLU A 73 12.11 -10.88 -4.96
C GLU A 73 12.65 -10.09 -6.17
N GLY A 74 12.54 -8.76 -6.09
CA GLY A 74 13.10 -7.82 -7.06
C GLY A 74 12.19 -7.44 -8.24
N GLY A 75 10.97 -7.96 -8.32
CA GLY A 75 9.99 -7.57 -9.34
C GLY A 75 9.26 -6.26 -9.01
N ALA A 76 9.10 -5.40 -10.02
CA ALA A 76 8.15 -4.29 -9.96
C ALA A 76 6.72 -4.84 -9.80
N LEU A 77 6.00 -4.34 -8.79
CA LEU A 77 4.60 -4.67 -8.51
C LEU A 77 3.62 -3.69 -9.13
N GLY A 78 4.08 -2.47 -9.42
CA GLY A 78 3.23 -1.40 -9.90
C GLY A 78 3.89 -0.04 -9.72
N TRP A 79 3.13 1.01 -9.96
CA TRP A 79 3.57 2.39 -9.80
C TRP A 79 2.40 3.29 -9.39
N VAL A 80 2.72 4.51 -8.96
CA VAL A 80 1.76 5.59 -8.76
C VAL A 80 1.98 6.69 -9.78
N ASP A 81 0.91 7.08 -10.45
CA ASP A 81 0.90 8.20 -11.38
C ASP A 81 0.93 9.55 -10.64
N PRO A 82 1.36 10.65 -11.30
CA PRO A 82 1.45 11.95 -10.67
C PRO A 82 0.12 12.50 -10.12
N ASP A 83 -1.03 12.06 -10.64
CA ASP A 83 -2.34 12.44 -10.12
C ASP A 83 -2.77 11.64 -8.87
N GLY A 84 -2.03 10.59 -8.52
CA GLY A 84 -2.29 9.73 -7.36
C GLY A 84 -2.96 8.40 -7.70
N THR A 85 -3.29 8.14 -8.97
CA THR A 85 -3.75 6.82 -9.42
C THR A 85 -2.67 5.75 -9.19
N VAL A 86 -3.04 4.59 -8.66
CA VAL A 86 -2.13 3.47 -8.38
C VAL A 86 -2.44 2.32 -9.31
N ILE A 87 -1.43 1.95 -10.10
CA ILE A 87 -1.49 0.85 -11.05
C ILE A 87 -0.74 -0.35 -10.48
N GLN A 88 -1.39 -1.51 -10.43
CA GLN A 88 -0.69 -2.78 -10.25
C GLN A 88 -0.29 -3.28 -11.63
N GLY A 89 1.00 -3.54 -11.83
CA GLY A 89 1.55 -3.88 -13.13
C GLY A 89 3.00 -4.34 -13.01
N GLY A 90 3.43 -5.21 -13.93
CA GLY A 90 4.78 -5.75 -13.92
C GLY A 90 4.91 -6.95 -14.88
N LEU A 91 6.09 -7.57 -14.93
CA LEU A 91 6.39 -8.67 -15.87
C LEU A 91 5.39 -9.85 -15.83
N ILE A 92 4.67 -10.02 -14.73
CA ILE A 92 3.73 -11.13 -14.49
C ILE A 92 2.28 -10.69 -14.29
N PHE A 93 2.01 -9.39 -14.18
CA PHE A 93 0.67 -8.85 -13.94
C PHE A 93 0.18 -8.08 -15.17
N SER A 94 -1.11 -8.20 -15.48
CA SER A 94 -1.75 -7.24 -16.39
C SER A 94 -1.85 -5.90 -15.68
N GLU A 95 -1.69 -4.81 -16.43
CA GLU A 95 -1.81 -3.46 -15.90
C GLU A 95 -3.28 -3.20 -15.51
N GLU A 96 -3.51 -2.94 -14.22
CA GLU A 96 -4.82 -2.69 -13.66
C GLU A 96 -4.77 -1.53 -12.67
N GLU A 97 -5.73 -0.61 -12.77
CA GLU A 97 -5.98 0.38 -11.74
C GLU A 97 -6.56 -0.29 -10.49
N VAL A 98 -5.79 -0.30 -9.42
CA VAL A 98 -6.17 -0.97 -8.15
C VAL A 98 -6.60 0.01 -7.07
N GLY A 99 -6.41 1.31 -7.28
CA GLY A 99 -6.82 2.34 -6.34
C GLY A 99 -6.17 3.70 -6.61
N ARG A 100 -6.24 4.58 -5.62
CA ARG A 100 -5.59 5.90 -5.66
C ARG A 100 -5.17 6.38 -4.28
N VAL A 101 -4.32 7.38 -4.26
CA VAL A 101 -3.85 8.06 -3.05
C VAL A 101 -4.06 9.56 -3.15
N ASP A 102 -4.45 10.19 -2.04
CA ASP A 102 -4.70 11.64 -1.98
C ASP A 102 -3.97 12.27 -0.79
N GLY A 103 -3.03 13.18 -1.07
CA GLY A 103 -2.18 13.83 -0.07
C GLY A 103 -0.73 13.97 -0.51
N PRO A 104 0.17 14.44 0.37
CA PRO A 104 1.55 14.76 0.01
C PRO A 104 2.51 13.56 -0.10
N ALA A 105 2.22 12.44 0.56
CA ALA A 105 3.10 11.26 0.64
C ALA A 105 2.64 10.15 -0.33
N ARG A 106 2.36 10.50 -1.59
CA ARG A 106 1.72 9.62 -2.59
C ARG A 106 2.51 8.34 -2.82
N ALA A 107 3.82 8.44 -3.04
CA ALA A 107 4.70 7.30 -3.26
C ALA A 107 4.62 6.28 -2.10
N GLY A 108 4.86 6.73 -0.87
CA GLY A 108 4.77 5.86 0.32
C GLY A 108 3.38 5.26 0.51
N ALA A 109 2.32 6.04 0.29
CA ALA A 109 0.94 5.58 0.39
C ALA A 109 0.58 4.53 -0.69
N ALA A 110 1.09 4.69 -1.91
CA ALA A 110 0.91 3.70 -2.98
C ALA A 110 1.70 2.42 -2.72
N GLY A 111 2.92 2.55 -2.20
CA GLY A 111 3.70 1.42 -1.70
C GLY A 111 2.93 0.63 -0.64
N ALA A 112 2.31 1.32 0.32
CA ALA A 112 1.46 0.68 1.32
C ALA A 112 0.24 -0.03 0.70
N LEU A 113 -0.42 0.56 -0.31
CA LEU A 113 -1.53 -0.09 -1.02
C LEU A 113 -1.10 -1.44 -1.62
N LEU A 114 -0.04 -1.42 -2.44
CA LEU A 114 0.43 -2.58 -3.19
C LEU A 114 1.09 -3.66 -2.31
N LEU A 115 1.86 -3.26 -1.29
CA LEU A 115 2.67 -4.19 -0.48
C LEU A 115 1.96 -4.68 0.78
N LEU A 116 1.05 -3.88 1.34
CA LEU A 116 0.41 -4.18 2.62
C LEU A 116 -1.08 -4.45 2.47
N PHE A 117 -1.84 -3.54 1.87
CA PHE A 117 -3.30 -3.62 1.89
C PHE A 117 -3.87 -4.67 0.93
N LEU A 118 -3.46 -4.68 -0.35
CA LEU A 118 -3.96 -5.66 -1.31
C LEU A 118 -3.59 -7.10 -0.92
N PRO A 119 -2.36 -7.40 -0.45
CA PRO A 119 -2.03 -8.74 0.03
C PRO A 119 -2.85 -9.15 1.26
N ASP A 120 -3.03 -8.28 2.26
CA ASP A 120 -3.80 -8.57 3.48
C ASP A 120 -5.28 -8.85 3.17
N ASP A 121 -5.86 -8.12 2.22
CA ASP A 121 -7.22 -8.34 1.72
C ASP A 121 -7.36 -9.70 1.01
N ALA A 122 -6.39 -10.04 0.14
CA ALA A 122 -6.35 -11.34 -0.54
C ALA A 122 -6.17 -12.51 0.43
N GLU A 123 -5.33 -12.37 1.47
CA GLU A 123 -5.16 -13.35 2.54
C GLU A 123 -6.45 -13.54 3.34
N THR A 124 -7.11 -12.44 3.71
CA THR A 124 -8.37 -12.46 4.47
C THR A 124 -9.47 -13.18 3.70
N ASN A 125 -9.62 -12.87 2.41
CA ASN A 125 -10.65 -13.49 1.56
C ASN A 125 -10.41 -15.01 1.40
N ARG A 126 -9.15 -15.44 1.24
CA ARG A 126 -8.80 -16.88 1.18
C ARG A 126 -9.16 -17.64 2.46
N GLN A 127 -9.03 -17.00 3.63
CA GLN A 127 -9.36 -17.63 4.91
C GLN A 127 -10.88 -17.78 5.10
N MET A 128 -11.69 -16.85 4.59
CA MET A 128 -13.15 -16.92 4.66
C MET A 128 -13.75 -17.99 3.73
N MET A 129 -13.02 -18.38 2.68
CA MET A 129 -13.44 -19.40 1.71
C MET A 129 -13.06 -20.83 2.11
N ARG A 130 -12.37 -21.03 3.25
CA ARG A 130 -12.03 -22.34 3.82
C ARG A 130 -13.02 -22.76 4.90
#